data_AF-A0A091L1C4-F1
#
_entry.id   AF-A0A091L1C4-F1
#
_cell.length_a   1.000
_cell.length_b   1.000
_cell.length_c   1.000
_cell.angle_alpha   90.00
_cell.angle_beta   90.00
_cell.angle_gamma   90.00
#
_symmetry.space_group_name_H-M   'P 1'
#
loop_
_entity.id
_entity.type
_entity.pdbx_description
1 polymer ?
#
loop_
_entity_poly.entity_id
_entity_poly.type
_entity_poly.pdbx_seq_one_letter_code
_entity_poly.pdbx_strand_id
1 'polypeptide(L)'
;CVLAFQMEATSSSSSFQKLEQLAVGKEALLAREVGALLASLALQGEVLSPEDLQSVCMFMEESSLGRQHWQQNLAPLLQRLATTLCWVLQSQPGPSGTWGYLAVKACLQLFQALPKDVAPLVWSTAGKSEALQSLLGL
;
A
#
# COMPACT_ATOMS: atom_id res chain seq x y z
N CYS A 1 13.64 -18.31 -27.71
CA CYS A 1 13.11 -19.49 -26.99
C CYS A 1 13.86 -19.87 -25.71
N VAL A 2 14.99 -19.22 -25.37
CA VAL A 2 15.69 -19.45 -24.07
C VAL A 2 14.98 -18.75 -22.89
N LEU A 3 14.27 -17.64 -23.15
CA LEU A 3 13.58 -16.85 -22.12
C LEU A 3 12.33 -17.54 -21.53
N ALA A 4 11.63 -18.37 -22.30
CA ALA A 4 10.46 -19.11 -21.81
C ALA A 4 10.87 -20.25 -20.85
N PHE A 5 12.05 -20.86 -21.07
CA PHE A 5 12.55 -21.95 -20.24
C PHE A 5 13.08 -21.50 -18.88
N GLN A 6 13.44 -20.22 -18.71
CA GLN A 6 13.83 -19.69 -17.40
C GLN A 6 12.65 -19.26 -16.53
N MET A 7 11.43 -19.17 -17.09
CA MET A 7 10.22 -18.88 -16.31
C MET A 7 9.73 -20.10 -15.51
N GLU A 8 9.95 -21.32 -16.00
CA GLU A 8 9.45 -22.55 -15.35
C GLU A 8 10.36 -23.06 -14.21
N ALA A 9 11.58 -22.55 -14.08
CA ALA A 9 12.58 -23.08 -13.14
C ALA A 9 12.71 -22.34 -11.80
N THR A 10 11.91 -21.30 -11.52
CA THR A 10 12.04 -20.56 -10.24
C THR A 10 10.70 -20.33 -9.56
N SER A 11 10.38 -21.25 -8.65
CA SER A 11 9.37 -21.08 -7.62
C SER A 11 9.74 -19.92 -6.68
N SER A 12 8.73 -19.14 -6.29
CA SER A 12 8.68 -18.11 -5.23
C SER A 12 8.98 -16.63 -5.58
N SER A 13 7.89 -15.85 -5.54
CA SER A 13 7.70 -14.55 -4.85
C SER A 13 8.49 -13.30 -5.29
N SER A 14 8.63 -13.00 -6.58
CA SER A 14 9.13 -11.66 -6.98
C SER A 14 8.87 -11.29 -8.45
N SER A 15 7.63 -11.46 -8.93
CA SER A 15 7.27 -11.01 -10.28
C SER A 15 7.47 -9.51 -10.46
N PHE A 16 7.17 -8.69 -9.43
CA PHE A 16 7.41 -7.25 -9.46
C PHE A 16 8.89 -6.86 -9.49
N GLN A 17 9.72 -7.45 -8.62
CA GLN A 17 11.16 -7.18 -8.61
C GLN A 17 11.82 -7.60 -9.94
N LYS A 18 11.37 -8.70 -10.53
CA LYS A 18 11.83 -9.15 -11.86
C LYS A 18 11.37 -8.21 -12.97
N LEU A 19 10.13 -7.69 -12.92
CA LEU A 19 9.65 -6.66 -13.84
C LEU A 19 10.45 -5.35 -13.73
N GLU A 20 10.76 -4.91 -12.51
CA GLU A 20 11.61 -3.74 -12.26
C GLU A 20 13.01 -3.95 -12.87
N GLN A 21 13.60 -5.15 -12.76
CA GLN A 21 14.88 -5.46 -13.37
C GLN A 21 14.84 -5.65 -14.90
N LEU A 22 13.71 -6.03 -15.48
CA LEU A 22 13.54 -6.11 -16.94
C LEU A 22 13.30 -4.73 -17.57
N ALA A 23 12.96 -3.71 -16.76
CA ALA A 23 12.71 -2.34 -17.19
C ALA A 23 13.95 -1.43 -17.13
N VAL A 24 15.16 -2.01 -17.05
CA VAL A 24 16.43 -1.25 -17.09
C VAL A 24 16.47 -0.36 -18.33
N GLY A 25 16.63 0.95 -18.13
CA GLY A 25 16.58 1.99 -19.16
C GLY A 25 15.20 2.61 -19.42
N LYS A 26 14.14 2.17 -18.70
CA LYS A 26 12.78 2.74 -18.72
C LYS A 26 12.25 3.02 -17.31
N GLU A 27 13.13 3.15 -16.33
CA GLU A 27 12.78 3.27 -14.90
C GLU A 27 11.86 4.47 -14.65
N ALA A 28 12.10 5.60 -15.33
CA ALA A 28 11.27 6.79 -15.21
C ALA A 28 9.84 6.58 -15.72
N LEU A 29 9.66 5.80 -16.79
CA LEU A 29 8.35 5.47 -17.32
C LEU A 29 7.64 4.49 -16.38
N LEU A 30 8.34 3.44 -15.92
CA LEU A 30 7.80 2.48 -14.96
C LEU A 30 7.36 3.16 -13.67
N ALA A 31 8.20 4.04 -13.11
CA ALA A 31 7.88 4.82 -11.90
C ALA A 31 6.64 5.71 -12.10
N ARG A 32 6.47 6.29 -13.29
CA ARG A 32 5.29 7.10 -13.61
C ARG A 32 4.02 6.27 -13.67
N GLU A 33 4.05 5.13 -14.36
CA GLU A 33 2.87 4.26 -14.50
C GLU A 33 2.48 3.63 -13.16
N VAL A 34 3.46 3.13 -12.39
CA VAL A 34 3.23 2.65 -11.02
C VAL A 34 2.69 3.77 -10.13
N GLY A 35 3.26 4.97 -10.22
CA GLY A 35 2.79 6.13 -9.48
C GLY A 35 1.35 6.54 -9.84
N ALA A 36 0.97 6.48 -11.11
CA ALA A 36 -0.40 6.78 -11.55
C ALA A 36 -1.40 5.76 -11.01
N LEU A 37 -1.05 4.48 -11.03
CA LEU A 37 -1.88 3.41 -10.49
C LEU A 37 -2.04 3.55 -8.98
N LEU A 38 -0.96 3.78 -8.23
CA LEU A 38 -1.05 3.97 -6.78
C LEU A 38 -1.80 5.26 -6.40
N ALA A 39 -1.61 6.34 -7.14
CA ALA A 39 -2.37 7.57 -6.95
C ALA A 39 -3.87 7.34 -7.14
N SER A 40 -4.30 6.51 -8.10
CA SER A 40 -5.72 6.17 -8.25
C SER A 40 -6.28 5.45 -7.02
N LEU A 41 -5.53 4.57 -6.37
CA LEU A 41 -5.97 3.89 -5.13
C LEU A 41 -6.19 4.90 -3.98
N ALA A 42 -5.29 5.89 -3.88
CA ALA A 42 -5.39 6.94 -2.85
C ALA A 42 -6.51 7.94 -3.11
N LEU A 43 -6.92 8.17 -4.36
CA LEU A 43 -7.84 9.24 -4.75
C LEU A 43 -9.26 8.77 -5.12
N GLN A 44 -9.47 7.48 -5.40
CA GLN A 44 -10.72 7.00 -6.00
C GLN A 44 -11.71 6.38 -4.99
N GLY A 45 -12.91 6.95 -4.85
CA GLY A 45 -13.98 6.47 -3.95
C GLY A 45 -13.84 7.00 -2.52
N GLU A 46 -14.74 6.64 -1.60
CA GLU A 46 -14.66 7.03 -0.17
C GLU A 46 -13.90 6.01 0.68
N VAL A 47 -13.99 4.73 0.29
CA VAL A 47 -13.46 3.60 1.06
C VAL A 47 -12.68 2.66 0.12
N LEU A 48 -11.56 2.10 0.59
CA LEU A 48 -10.76 1.14 -0.19
C LEU A 48 -11.46 -0.21 -0.28
N SER A 49 -11.62 -0.75 -1.49
CA SER A 49 -12.13 -2.10 -1.69
C SER A 49 -11.14 -3.18 -1.21
N PRO A 50 -11.56 -4.44 -1.02
CA PRO A 50 -10.64 -5.54 -0.70
C PRO A 50 -9.51 -5.67 -1.73
N GLU A 51 -9.83 -5.49 -3.01
CA GLU A 51 -8.87 -5.53 -4.10
C GLU A 51 -7.86 -4.39 -4.01
N ASP A 52 -8.31 -3.19 -3.63
CA ASP A 52 -7.43 -2.04 -3.40
C ASP A 52 -6.52 -2.27 -2.19
N LEU A 53 -7.07 -2.76 -1.08
CA LEU A 53 -6.31 -3.10 0.13
C LEU A 53 -5.25 -4.17 -0.15
N GLN A 54 -5.62 -5.20 -0.91
CA GLN A 54 -4.70 -6.25 -1.30
C GLN A 54 -3.62 -5.74 -2.27
N SER A 55 -3.97 -4.83 -3.18
CA SER A 55 -3.01 -4.17 -4.05
C SER A 55 -2.01 -3.33 -3.25
N VAL A 56 -2.49 -2.53 -2.28
CA VAL A 56 -1.61 -1.78 -1.37
C VAL A 56 -0.65 -2.71 -0.64
N CYS A 57 -1.14 -3.83 -0.09
CA CYS A 57 -0.29 -4.84 0.56
C CYS A 57 0.77 -5.38 -0.41
N MET A 58 0.37 -5.76 -1.62
CA MET A 58 1.25 -6.32 -2.64
C MET A 58 2.36 -5.34 -3.05
N PHE A 59 2.03 -4.07 -3.31
CA PHE A 59 3.03 -3.05 -3.67
C PHE A 59 3.99 -2.74 -2.53
N MET A 60 3.49 -2.75 -1.28
CA MET A 60 4.34 -2.56 -0.10
C MET A 60 5.31 -3.73 0.10
N GLU A 61 4.87 -4.96 -0.11
CA GLU A 61 5.68 -6.18 0.00
C GLU A 61 6.70 -6.28 -1.16
N GLU A 62 6.25 -6.16 -2.41
CA GLU A 62 7.02 -6.64 -3.56
C GLU A 62 7.61 -5.56 -4.47
N SER A 63 7.20 -4.28 -4.37
CA SER A 63 7.68 -3.21 -5.26
C SER A 63 8.50 -2.15 -4.53
N SER A 64 9.72 -1.92 -5.02
CA SER A 64 10.57 -0.85 -4.52
C SER A 64 10.02 0.53 -4.90
N LEU A 65 9.51 0.66 -6.13
CA LEU A 65 8.85 1.87 -6.62
C LEU A 65 7.55 2.16 -5.88
N GLY A 66 6.78 1.12 -5.56
CA GLY A 66 5.57 1.25 -4.76
C GLY A 66 5.83 1.81 -3.37
N ARG A 67 6.84 1.27 -2.68
CA ARG A 67 7.28 1.82 -1.38
C ARG A 67 7.76 3.27 -1.49
N GLN A 68 8.54 3.59 -2.52
CA GLN A 68 9.01 4.97 -2.74
C GLN A 68 7.86 5.94 -3.02
N HIS A 69 6.86 5.53 -3.81
CA HIS A 69 5.68 6.34 -4.06
C HIS A 69 4.88 6.58 -2.78
N TRP A 70 4.67 5.53 -1.97
CA TRP A 70 3.96 5.64 -0.70
C TRP A 70 4.72 6.42 0.36
N GLN A 71 6.04 6.40 0.34
CA GLN A 71 6.86 7.28 1.18
C GLN A 71 6.56 8.76 0.88
N GLN A 72 6.38 9.12 -0.39
CA GLN A 72 6.08 10.49 -0.80
C GLN A 72 4.61 10.88 -0.59
N ASN A 73 3.71 9.89 -0.64
CA ASN A 73 2.25 10.08 -0.58
C ASN A 73 1.63 9.36 0.64
N LEU A 74 2.35 9.35 1.76
CA LEU A 74 1.97 8.57 2.93
C LEU A 74 0.69 9.08 3.59
N ALA A 75 0.55 10.41 3.70
CA ALA A 75 -0.60 11.05 4.33
C ALA A 75 -1.95 10.71 3.67
N PRO A 76 -2.15 10.85 2.35
CA PRO A 76 -3.43 10.50 1.72
C PRO A 76 -3.73 9.00 1.83
N LEU A 77 -2.73 8.12 1.73
CA LEU A 77 -2.95 6.68 1.95
C LEU A 77 -3.41 6.37 3.38
N LEU A 78 -2.76 6.98 4.39
CA LEU A 78 -3.15 6.80 5.79
C LEU A 78 -4.56 7.28 6.06
N GLN A 79 -4.97 8.42 5.49
CA GLN A 79 -6.33 8.93 5.62
C GLN A 79 -7.35 7.95 5.04
N ARG A 80 -7.05 7.36 3.89
CA ARG A 80 -7.90 6.36 3.24
C ARG A 80 -8.03 5.08 4.06
N LEU A 81 -6.92 4.60 4.62
CA LEU A 81 -6.91 3.45 5.53
C LEU A 81 -7.69 3.74 6.81
N ALA A 82 -7.58 4.95 7.36
CA ALA A 82 -8.34 5.40 8.52
C ALA A 82 -9.84 5.37 8.24
N THR A 83 -10.29 6.02 7.16
CA THR A 83 -11.70 6.01 6.75
C THR A 83 -12.22 4.60 6.54
N THR A 84 -11.41 3.73 5.92
CA THR A 84 -11.74 2.33 5.67
C THR A 84 -11.91 1.55 6.97
N LEU A 85 -11.00 1.71 7.93
CA LEU A 85 -11.11 1.05 9.23
C LEU A 85 -12.31 1.56 10.04
N CYS A 86 -12.54 2.87 10.06
CA CYS A 86 -13.72 3.45 10.71
C CYS A 86 -15.01 2.88 10.11
N TRP A 87 -15.10 2.80 8.78
CA TRP A 87 -16.25 2.24 8.10
C TRP A 87 -16.47 0.76 8.42
N VAL A 88 -15.40 -0.06 8.41
CA VAL A 88 -15.49 -1.49 8.77
C VAL A 88 -15.98 -1.68 10.20
N LEU A 89 -15.48 -0.87 11.14
CA LEU A 89 -15.87 -0.95 12.55
C LEU A 89 -17.32 -0.52 12.80
N GLN A 90 -17.81 0.48 12.04
CA GLN A 90 -19.17 1.04 12.21
C GLN A 90 -20.25 0.24 11.48
N SER A 91 -19.89 -0.51 10.45
CA SER A 91 -20.87 -1.25 9.65
C SER A 91 -21.36 -2.50 10.40
N GLN A 92 -22.69 -2.62 10.63
CA GLN A 92 -23.35 -3.78 11.23
C GLN A 92 -24.66 -4.12 10.49
N PRO A 93 -24.94 -5.40 10.15
CA PRO A 93 -24.05 -6.57 10.23
C PRO A 93 -22.91 -6.41 9.23
N GLY A 94 -21.67 -6.45 9.74
CA GLY A 94 -20.54 -5.81 9.07
C GLY A 94 -20.09 -6.42 7.74
N PRO A 95 -19.38 -5.62 6.92
CA PRO A 95 -18.67 -6.10 5.75
C PRO A 95 -17.77 -7.26 6.19
N SER A 96 -17.72 -8.30 5.36
CA SER A 96 -17.12 -9.60 5.68
C SER A 96 -15.77 -9.50 6.39
N GLY A 97 -15.42 -10.49 7.21
CA GLY A 97 -14.13 -10.54 7.94
C GLY A 97 -12.88 -10.31 7.06
N THR A 98 -13.00 -10.51 5.75
CA THR A 98 -12.00 -10.17 4.74
C THR A 98 -11.61 -8.69 4.74
N TRP A 99 -12.57 -7.78 4.82
CA TRP A 99 -12.32 -6.33 4.84
C TRP A 99 -11.51 -5.90 6.07
N GLY A 100 -11.94 -6.32 7.26
CA GLY A 100 -11.24 -6.02 8.50
C GLY A 100 -9.83 -6.59 8.53
N TYR A 101 -9.67 -7.85 8.09
CA TYR A 101 -8.35 -8.47 8.00
C TYR A 101 -7.42 -7.71 7.06
N LEU A 102 -7.86 -7.39 5.84
CA LEU A 102 -7.03 -6.70 4.84
C LEU A 102 -6.69 -5.27 5.26
N ALA A 103 -7.63 -4.54 5.86
CA ALA A 103 -7.39 -3.18 6.33
C ALA A 103 -6.34 -3.16 7.45
N VAL A 104 -6.43 -4.08 8.41
CA VAL A 104 -5.42 -4.24 9.46
C VAL A 104 -4.08 -4.68 8.88
N LYS A 105 -4.07 -5.65 7.95
CA LYS A 105 -2.84 -6.11 7.27
C LYS A 105 -2.13 -4.94 6.58
N ALA A 106 -2.85 -4.16 5.79
CA ALA A 106 -2.30 -3.01 5.06
C ALA A 106 -1.66 -1.98 6.01
N CYS A 107 -2.32 -1.67 7.13
CA CYS A 107 -1.79 -0.75 8.14
C CYS A 107 -0.48 -1.28 8.76
N LEU A 108 -0.48 -2.54 9.18
CA LEU A 108 0.71 -3.16 9.78
C LEU A 108 1.90 -3.17 8.82
N GLN A 109 1.64 -3.49 7.54
CA GLN A 109 2.70 -3.53 6.54
C GLN A 109 3.25 -2.15 6.21
N LEU A 110 2.39 -1.14 6.15
CA LEU A 110 2.81 0.24 5.99
C LEU A 110 3.75 0.68 7.13
N PHE A 111 3.37 0.37 8.37
CA PHE A 111 4.17 0.70 9.56
C PHE A 111 5.48 -0.08 9.62
N GLN A 112 5.50 -1.33 9.15
CA GLN A 112 6.71 -2.16 9.12
C GLN A 112 7.67 -1.77 8.01
N ALA A 113 7.16 -1.41 6.83
CA ALA A 113 7.98 -1.10 5.66
C ALA A 113 8.47 0.35 5.62
N LEU A 114 7.72 1.30 6.21
CA LEU A 114 8.07 2.72 6.27
C LEU A 114 8.12 3.26 7.71
N PRO A 115 8.87 2.61 8.63
CA PRO A 115 8.84 2.97 10.04
C PRO A 115 9.40 4.38 10.30
N LYS A 116 10.38 4.83 9.50
CA LYS A 116 11.01 6.15 9.64
C LYS A 116 10.10 7.30 9.20
N ASP A 117 9.17 7.03 8.29
CA ASP A 117 8.24 8.01 7.75
C ASP A 117 6.93 8.05 8.56
N VAL A 118 6.53 6.90 9.10
CA VAL A 118 5.35 6.77 9.99
C VAL A 118 5.66 7.25 11.40
N ALA A 119 6.82 6.92 11.97
CA ALA A 119 7.16 7.28 13.36
C ALA A 119 7.01 8.79 13.67
N PRO A 120 7.54 9.73 12.86
CA PRO A 120 7.34 11.16 13.14
C PRO A 120 5.88 11.60 13.00
N LEU A 121 5.07 10.93 12.19
CA LEU A 121 3.64 11.22 12.05
C LEU A 121 2.81 10.70 13.23
N VAL A 122 3.28 9.65 13.93
CA VAL A 122 2.63 9.11 15.14
C VAL A 122 3.11 9.81 16.41
N TRP A 123 4.40 10.16 16.49
CA TRP A 123 5.07 10.52 17.74
C TRP A 123 5.53 11.97 17.86
N SER A 124 5.41 12.80 16.81
CA SER A 124 5.79 14.22 16.96
C SER A 124 4.65 15.06 17.55
N THR A 125 4.97 15.85 18.58
CA THR A 125 4.04 16.81 19.21
C THR A 125 3.56 17.92 18.26
N ALA A 126 4.25 18.12 17.13
CA ALA A 126 3.86 19.02 16.04
C ALA A 126 3.06 18.32 14.92
N GLY A 127 3.15 16.99 14.81
CA GLY A 127 2.51 16.19 13.76
C GLY A 127 1.28 15.48 14.30
N LYS A 128 0.22 16.24 14.60
CA LYS A 128 -1.12 15.67 14.76
C LYS A 128 -1.67 15.30 13.38
N SER A 129 -1.24 14.17 12.83
CA SER A 129 -1.89 13.64 11.63
C SER A 129 -3.26 13.11 12.06
N GLU A 130 -4.33 13.85 11.73
CA GLU A 130 -5.72 13.48 12.04
C GLU A 130 -6.06 12.07 11.54
N ALA A 131 -5.45 11.64 10.44
CA ALA A 131 -5.59 10.29 9.89
C ALA A 131 -5.04 9.20 10.84
N LEU A 132 -3.86 9.43 11.43
CA LEU A 132 -3.27 8.48 12.38
C LEU A 132 -3.96 8.49 13.74
N GLN A 133 -4.43 9.66 14.18
CA GLN A 133 -5.26 9.77 15.38
C GLN A 133 -6.56 8.99 15.22
N SER A 134 -7.22 9.13 14.07
CA SER A 134 -8.41 8.35 13.71
C SER A 134 -8.14 6.83 13.67
N LEU A 135 -6.96 6.41 13.21
CA LEU A 135 -6.54 4.99 13.24
C LEU A 135 -6.29 4.45 14.64
N LEU A 136 -5.71 5.28 15.52
CA LEU A 136 -5.36 4.90 16.89
C LEU A 136 -6.53 5.07 17.88
N GLY A 137 -7.63 5.70 17.45
CA GLY A 137 -8.76 6.03 18.31
C GLY A 137 -8.43 7.11 19.36
N LEU A 138 -7.52 8.02 19.02
CA LEU A 138 -7.03 9.12 19.88
C LEU A 138 -7.55 10.48 19.42
#